data_AF-A0A3M3ZJS0-F1
#
_entry.id   AF-A0A3M3ZJS0-F1
#
_cell.length_a   1.000
_cell.length_b   1.000
_cell.length_c   1.000
_cell.angle_alpha   90.00
_cell.angle_beta   90.00
_cell.angle_gamma   90.00
#
_symmetry.space_group_name_H-M   'P 1'
#
loop_
_entity.id
_entity.type
_entity.pdbx_description
1 polymer ?
#
loop_
_entity_poly.entity_id
_entity_poly.type
_entity_poly.pdbx_seq_one_letter_code
_entity_poly.pdbx_strand_id
1 'polypeptide(L)'
;MNRWPDTRILELFNIALPILQAPMAGATGSSMAIAVAKAGGLGSLPCAMLTPEQILEEVAIFRQHSSNAPLNLNFFCHQPPPRDDARAERWKLALKPYYQELGADFDAPTPVSSRAPFDSDSCALVENLRPEVVSFHFGLPEQALLDRVRATGATIISSATTVEEALWLEQHGCDAVIAMGYEAGGHRGLFLSDQLHTQVGTFALVPQIADAVRVPVIAARHCLPVLSRSQGQRPAQRGAARCHG
;
A
#
# COMPACT_ATOMS: atom_id res chain seq x y z
N MET A 1 -24.92 5.81 17.09
CA MET A 1 -24.10 4.75 17.70
C MET A 1 -23.20 4.18 16.62
N ASN A 2 -21.89 4.30 16.78
CA ASN A 2 -20.93 3.82 15.77
C ASN A 2 -21.00 2.28 15.74
N ARG A 3 -21.17 1.67 14.56
CA ARG A 3 -21.41 0.22 14.41
C ARG A 3 -20.14 -0.62 14.47
N TRP A 4 -18.98 0.00 14.63
CA TRP A 4 -17.67 -0.65 14.59
C TRP A 4 -17.12 -0.88 16.01
N PRO A 5 -16.64 -2.09 16.35
CA PRO A 5 -16.18 -2.43 17.69
C PRO A 5 -14.82 -1.81 18.07
N ASP A 6 -14.06 -1.31 17.08
CA ASP A 6 -12.80 -0.61 17.26
C ASP A 6 -12.81 0.65 16.39
N THR A 7 -12.59 1.82 17.00
CA THR A 7 -12.61 3.12 16.34
C THR A 7 -11.22 3.69 16.07
N ARG A 8 -10.14 2.99 16.46
CA ARG A 8 -8.76 3.51 16.34
C ARG A 8 -8.41 3.93 14.92
N ILE A 9 -8.82 3.17 13.91
CA ILE A 9 -8.60 3.53 12.49
C ILE A 9 -9.39 4.76 12.06
N LEU A 10 -10.61 4.93 12.57
CA LEU A 10 -11.44 6.09 12.25
C LEU A 10 -10.82 7.36 12.81
N GLU A 11 -10.32 7.29 14.04
CA GLU A 11 -9.63 8.39 14.73
C GLU A 11 -8.28 8.68 14.08
N LEU A 12 -7.49 7.65 13.78
CA LEU A 12 -6.15 7.77 13.19
C LEU A 12 -6.20 8.45 11.82
N PHE A 13 -7.15 8.08 10.97
CA PHE A 13 -7.26 8.64 9.61
C PHE A 13 -8.26 9.80 9.49
N ASN A 14 -8.99 10.13 10.56
CA ASN A 14 -10.10 11.09 10.53
C ASN A 14 -11.14 10.78 9.44
N ILE A 15 -11.62 9.53 9.41
CA ILE A 15 -12.61 9.02 8.44
C ILE A 15 -13.86 8.47 9.14
N ALA A 16 -14.97 8.38 8.42
CA ALA A 16 -16.24 7.90 8.95
C ALA A 16 -16.43 6.38 8.80
N LEU A 17 -15.80 5.78 7.79
CA LEU A 17 -15.85 4.34 7.49
C LEU A 17 -14.44 3.76 7.56
N PRO A 18 -14.24 2.57 8.18
CA PRO A 18 -12.92 1.94 8.28
C PRO A 18 -12.57 1.22 6.97
N ILE A 19 -12.66 1.96 5.85
CA ILE A 19 -12.48 1.47 4.49
C ILE A 19 -11.37 2.31 3.85
N LEU A 20 -10.25 1.66 3.58
CA LEU A 20 -9.15 2.18 2.78
C LEU A 20 -9.29 1.61 1.36
N GLN A 21 -9.42 2.47 0.35
CA GLN A 21 -9.29 2.02 -1.03
C GLN A 21 -7.83 1.80 -1.37
N ALA A 22 -7.50 0.58 -1.82
CA ALA A 22 -6.12 0.19 -2.09
C ALA A 22 -5.52 0.98 -3.27
N PRO A 23 -4.32 1.55 -3.14
CA PRO A 23 -3.62 2.23 -4.24
C PRO A 23 -3.18 1.20 -5.29
N MET A 24 -3.84 1.17 -6.45
CA MET A 24 -3.56 0.20 -7.52
C MET A 24 -2.94 0.92 -8.72
N ALA A 25 -1.61 0.90 -8.81
CA ALA A 25 -0.88 1.54 -9.91
C ALA A 25 -1.35 1.02 -11.27
N GLY A 26 -1.76 1.94 -12.15
CA GLY A 26 -2.34 1.63 -13.47
C GLY A 26 -3.84 1.33 -13.49
N ALA A 27 -4.52 1.27 -12.33
CA ALA A 27 -5.97 1.00 -12.24
C ALA A 27 -6.75 2.06 -11.45
N THR A 28 -6.09 2.86 -10.59
CA THR A 28 -6.73 3.88 -9.75
C THR A 28 -6.05 5.24 -9.89
N GLY A 29 -6.85 6.32 -9.81
CA GLY A 29 -6.42 7.71 -9.75
C GLY A 29 -7.40 8.55 -8.92
N SER A 30 -7.33 9.88 -9.04
CA SER A 30 -8.11 10.83 -8.24
C SER A 30 -9.62 10.61 -8.30
N SER A 31 -10.18 10.25 -9.46
CA SER A 31 -11.62 10.03 -9.61
C SER A 31 -12.18 8.99 -8.62
N MET A 32 -11.46 7.88 -8.42
CA MET A 32 -11.83 6.85 -7.46
C MET A 32 -11.56 7.29 -6.03
N ALA A 33 -10.41 7.93 -5.77
CA ALA A 33 -10.06 8.44 -4.45
C ALA A 33 -11.11 9.47 -3.95
N ILE A 34 -11.57 10.37 -4.81
CA ILE A 34 -12.65 11.34 -4.55
C ILE A 34 -13.95 10.64 -4.19
N ALA A 35 -14.34 9.60 -4.95
CA ALA A 35 -15.57 8.87 -4.69
C ALA A 35 -15.55 8.20 -3.30
N VAL A 36 -14.41 7.61 -2.93
CA VAL A 36 -14.21 6.96 -1.62
C VAL A 36 -14.22 7.99 -0.49
N ALA A 37 -13.53 9.12 -0.67
CA ALA A 37 -13.53 10.22 0.28
C ALA A 37 -14.94 10.76 0.54
N LYS A 38 -15.73 10.99 -0.53
CA LYS A 38 -17.13 11.42 -0.42
C LYS A 38 -18.03 10.40 0.26
N ALA A 39 -17.73 9.10 0.14
CA ALA A 39 -18.42 8.04 0.86
C ALA A 39 -18.01 7.94 2.34
N GLY A 40 -16.94 8.64 2.75
CA GLY A 40 -16.43 8.67 4.13
C GLY A 40 -15.33 7.66 4.44
N GLY A 41 -14.73 7.03 3.42
CA GLY A 41 -13.52 6.21 3.56
C GLY A 41 -12.24 7.00 3.26
N LEU A 42 -11.10 6.30 3.24
CA LEU A 42 -9.80 6.87 2.87
C LEU A 42 -9.46 6.52 1.41
N GLY A 43 -9.42 7.55 0.55
CA GLY A 43 -8.96 7.42 -0.83
C GLY A 43 -7.44 7.37 -0.91
N SER A 44 -6.90 6.65 -1.91
CA SER A 44 -5.44 6.50 -2.09
C SER A 44 -5.00 6.73 -3.53
N LEU A 45 -3.87 7.42 -3.71
CA LEU A 45 -3.21 7.59 -5.01
C LEU A 45 -1.95 6.71 -5.10
N PRO A 46 -1.78 5.91 -6.19
CA PRO A 46 -0.59 5.09 -6.39
C PRO A 46 0.54 5.90 -7.05
N CYS A 47 1.39 6.53 -6.25
CA CYS A 47 2.45 7.42 -6.73
C CYS A 47 3.65 6.68 -7.34
N ALA A 48 3.82 5.38 -7.08
CA ALA A 48 5.01 4.61 -7.49
C ALA A 48 5.26 4.50 -9.00
N MET A 49 4.31 4.88 -9.87
CA MET A 49 4.47 4.89 -11.33
C MET A 49 4.27 6.28 -11.95
N LEU A 50 4.07 7.31 -11.12
CA LEU A 50 3.75 8.65 -11.55
C LEU A 50 4.98 9.55 -11.46
N THR A 51 5.12 10.50 -12.38
CA THR A 51 6.10 11.57 -12.23
C THR A 51 5.65 12.55 -11.14
N PRO A 52 6.57 13.37 -10.58
CA PRO A 52 6.20 14.40 -9.61
C PRO A 52 5.08 15.32 -10.10
N GLU A 53 5.11 15.71 -11.38
CA GLU A 53 4.09 16.57 -12.00
C GLU A 53 2.72 15.88 -12.02
N GLN A 54 2.68 14.59 -12.36
CA GLN A 54 1.45 13.81 -12.36
C GLN A 54 0.87 13.65 -10.95
N ILE A 55 1.72 13.47 -9.94
CA ILE A 55 1.27 13.40 -8.55
C ILE A 55 0.68 14.75 -8.12
N LEU A 56 1.33 15.87 -8.46
CA LEU A 56 0.81 17.22 -8.18
C LEU A 56 -0.57 17.43 -8.82
N GLU A 57 -0.73 17.03 -10.08
CA GLU A 57 -2.00 17.13 -10.80
C GLU A 57 -3.11 16.28 -10.16
N GLU A 58 -2.85 15.01 -9.87
CA GLU A 58 -3.81 14.10 -9.23
C GLU A 58 -4.25 14.61 -7.84
N VAL A 59 -3.30 15.15 -7.06
CA VAL A 59 -3.60 15.73 -5.75
C VAL A 59 -4.39 17.02 -5.88
N ALA A 60 -4.06 17.88 -6.85
CA ALA A 60 -4.84 19.10 -7.11
C ALA A 60 -6.29 18.77 -7.48
N ILE A 61 -6.51 17.78 -8.37
CA ILE A 61 -7.84 17.31 -8.75
C ILE A 61 -8.58 16.76 -7.52
N PHE A 62 -7.93 15.95 -6.68
CA PHE A 62 -8.54 15.44 -5.45
C PHE A 62 -8.97 16.57 -4.52
N ARG A 63 -8.06 17.51 -4.21
CA ARG A 63 -8.33 18.63 -3.29
C ARG A 63 -9.39 19.58 -3.81
N GLN A 64 -9.51 19.76 -5.13
CA GLN A 64 -10.60 20.55 -5.73
C GLN A 64 -11.99 19.96 -5.44
N HIS A 65 -12.11 18.63 -5.35
CA HIS A 65 -13.39 17.94 -5.20
C HIS A 65 -13.64 17.38 -3.79
N SER A 66 -12.62 17.38 -2.94
CA SER A 66 -12.63 16.78 -1.59
C SER A 66 -11.63 17.50 -0.67
N SER A 67 -11.71 18.83 -0.62
CA SER A 67 -10.70 19.73 -0.01
C SER A 67 -10.27 19.34 1.40
N ASN A 68 -11.22 18.95 2.25
CA ASN A 68 -10.98 18.64 3.66
C ASN A 68 -10.92 17.14 3.96
N ALA A 69 -11.00 16.28 2.94
CA ALA A 69 -10.97 14.84 3.14
C ALA A 69 -9.52 14.34 3.22
N PRO A 70 -9.23 13.34 4.08
CA PRO A 70 -7.91 12.76 4.17
C PRO A 70 -7.55 12.00 2.88
N LEU A 71 -6.28 12.09 2.50
CA LEU A 71 -5.73 11.45 1.33
C LEU A 71 -4.50 10.61 1.69
N ASN A 72 -4.44 9.40 1.14
CA ASN A 72 -3.26 8.55 1.21
C ASN A 72 -2.42 8.65 -0.08
N LEU A 73 -1.13 8.96 0.04
CA LEU A 73 -0.17 8.84 -1.07
C LEU A 73 0.68 7.58 -0.88
N ASN A 74 0.71 6.72 -1.90
CA ASN A 74 1.38 5.43 -1.84
C ASN A 74 2.68 5.38 -2.65
N PHE A 75 3.75 4.90 -2.02
CA PHE A 75 5.07 4.75 -2.63
C PHE A 75 5.64 3.35 -2.43
N PHE A 76 6.58 2.96 -3.30
CA PHE A 76 7.34 1.73 -3.15
C PHE A 76 8.67 2.00 -2.44
N CYS A 77 9.13 1.08 -1.61
CA CYS A 77 10.42 1.16 -0.90
C CYS A 77 11.31 -0.05 -1.17
N HIS A 78 11.12 -0.70 -2.33
CA HIS A 78 11.93 -1.84 -2.71
C HIS A 78 13.39 -1.44 -2.93
N GLN A 79 14.31 -2.34 -2.61
CA GLN A 79 15.72 -2.15 -2.95
C GLN A 79 15.94 -2.52 -4.43
N PRO A 80 16.47 -1.61 -5.27
CA PRO A 80 16.81 -1.96 -6.64
C PRO A 80 17.86 -3.06 -6.65
N PRO A 81 17.68 -4.15 -7.41
CA PRO A 81 18.69 -5.17 -7.53
C PRO A 81 19.93 -4.59 -8.24
N PRO A 82 21.14 -5.09 -7.94
CA PRO A 82 22.33 -4.71 -8.68
C PRO A 82 22.14 -4.93 -10.18
N ARG A 83 22.66 -3.98 -10.97
CA ARG A 83 22.67 -4.07 -12.43
C ARG A 83 23.46 -5.31 -12.85
N ASP A 84 22.86 -6.13 -13.70
CA ASP A 84 23.43 -7.38 -14.21
C ASP A 84 23.10 -7.47 -15.70
N ASP A 85 24.00 -6.92 -16.52
CA ASP A 85 23.81 -6.83 -17.97
C ASP A 85 23.74 -8.23 -18.60
N ALA A 86 24.50 -9.19 -18.08
CA ALA A 86 24.46 -10.56 -18.58
C ALA A 86 23.10 -11.22 -18.31
N ARG A 87 22.50 -10.98 -17.14
CA ARG A 87 21.13 -11.45 -16.83
C ARG A 87 20.09 -10.74 -17.67
N ALA A 88 20.22 -9.44 -17.88
CA ALA A 88 19.32 -8.67 -18.74
C ALA A 88 19.34 -9.20 -20.18
N GLU A 89 20.52 -9.45 -20.75
CA GLU A 89 20.69 -10.02 -22.09
C GLU A 89 20.10 -11.44 -22.18
N ARG A 90 20.38 -12.32 -21.20
CA ARG A 90 19.77 -13.66 -21.16
C ARG A 90 18.25 -13.59 -21.13
N TRP A 91 17.68 -12.64 -20.39
CA TRP A 91 16.24 -12.44 -20.31
C TRP A 91 15.65 -11.91 -21.62
N LYS A 92 16.31 -10.93 -22.25
CA LYS A 92 15.92 -10.41 -23.57
C LYS A 92 15.93 -11.52 -24.62
N LEU A 93 16.98 -12.33 -24.67
CA LEU A 93 17.09 -13.47 -25.57
C LEU A 93 15.99 -14.52 -25.34
N ALA A 94 15.63 -14.81 -24.09
CA ALA A 94 14.55 -15.74 -23.78
C ALA A 94 13.18 -15.25 -24.30
N LEU A 95 12.98 -13.94 -24.42
CA LEU A 95 11.76 -13.33 -24.96
C LEU A 95 11.76 -13.20 -26.49
N LYS A 96 12.89 -13.44 -27.17
CA LYS A 96 13.03 -13.30 -28.64
C LYS A 96 11.93 -13.99 -29.46
N PRO A 97 11.47 -15.21 -29.12
CA PRO A 97 10.38 -15.84 -29.86
C PRO A 97 9.09 -15.00 -29.89
N TYR A 98 8.76 -14.32 -28.78
CA TYR A 98 7.57 -13.47 -28.71
C TYR A 98 7.71 -12.19 -29.52
N TYR A 99 8.92 -11.60 -29.59
CA TYR A 99 9.18 -10.47 -30.49
C TYR A 99 8.95 -10.87 -31.95
N GLN A 100 9.46 -12.03 -32.35
CA GLN A 100 9.30 -12.55 -33.71
C GLN A 100 7.84 -12.87 -34.04
N GLU A 101 7.12 -13.50 -33.11
CA GLU A 101 5.69 -13.82 -33.25
C GLU A 101 4.85 -12.56 -33.45
N LEU A 102 5.13 -11.51 -32.67
CA LEU A 102 4.36 -10.26 -32.70
C LEU A 102 4.85 -9.25 -33.76
N GLY A 103 5.92 -9.56 -34.50
CA GLY A 103 6.55 -8.63 -35.44
C GLY A 103 7.16 -7.39 -34.78
N ALA A 104 7.51 -7.48 -33.49
CA ALA A 104 8.13 -6.40 -32.73
C ALA A 104 9.63 -6.32 -32.98
N ASP A 105 10.19 -5.10 -32.92
CA ASP A 105 11.63 -4.89 -33.05
C ASP A 105 12.38 -5.41 -31.82
N PHE A 106 13.14 -6.48 -32.01
CA PHE A 106 13.97 -7.09 -30.96
C PHE A 106 15.17 -6.22 -30.59
N ASP A 107 15.70 -5.44 -31.53
CA ASP A 107 16.92 -4.64 -31.32
C ASP A 107 16.61 -3.29 -30.68
N ALA A 108 15.34 -2.92 -30.57
CA ALA A 108 14.89 -1.75 -29.84
C ALA A 108 15.44 -1.71 -28.39
N PRO A 109 15.75 -0.51 -27.86
CA PRO A 109 16.18 -0.34 -26.48
C PRO A 109 15.14 -0.88 -25.50
N THR A 110 15.58 -1.61 -24.48
CA THR A 110 14.70 -2.07 -23.40
C THR A 110 14.26 -0.87 -22.56
N PRO A 111 12.94 -0.66 -22.36
CA PRO A 111 12.45 0.43 -21.53
C PRO A 111 12.93 0.31 -20.09
N VAL A 112 13.25 1.45 -19.47
CA VAL A 112 13.55 1.51 -18.03
C VAL A 112 12.23 1.48 -17.26
N SER A 113 12.20 0.74 -16.16
CA SER A 113 11.03 0.69 -15.27
C SER A 113 10.68 2.08 -14.74
N SER A 114 9.40 2.45 -14.83
CA SER A 114 8.87 3.66 -14.19
C SER A 114 8.59 3.48 -12.68
N ARG A 115 8.81 2.27 -12.14
CA ARG A 115 8.59 1.96 -10.73
C ARG A 115 9.82 2.33 -9.90
N ALA A 116 9.97 3.60 -9.60
CA ALA A 116 11.06 4.10 -8.76
C ALA A 116 10.76 3.84 -7.27
N PRO A 117 11.77 3.48 -6.45
CA PRO A 117 11.63 3.49 -5.01
C PRO A 117 11.56 4.93 -4.48
N PHE A 118 11.02 5.09 -3.29
CA PHE A 118 10.93 6.38 -2.59
C PHE A 118 12.32 6.97 -2.34
N ASP A 119 12.52 8.19 -2.82
CA ASP A 119 13.78 8.91 -2.78
C ASP A 119 13.61 10.34 -2.20
N SER A 120 14.68 11.14 -2.24
CA SER A 120 14.64 12.50 -1.70
C SER A 120 13.68 13.43 -2.45
N ASP A 121 13.48 13.23 -3.75
CA ASP A 121 12.58 14.05 -4.58
C ASP A 121 11.12 13.73 -4.25
N SER A 122 10.79 12.44 -4.12
CA SER A 122 9.49 11.98 -3.63
C SER A 122 9.22 12.48 -2.20
N CYS A 123 10.25 12.51 -1.34
CA CYS A 123 10.14 13.04 0.01
C CYS A 123 9.88 14.55 0.02
N ALA A 124 10.58 15.32 -0.82
CA ALA A 124 10.34 16.76 -0.97
C ALA A 124 8.92 17.07 -1.46
N LEU A 125 8.40 16.21 -2.34
CA LEU A 125 7.02 16.29 -2.80
C LEU A 125 6.02 16.04 -1.67
N VAL A 126 6.25 15.03 -0.82
CA VAL A 126 5.44 14.77 0.37
C VAL A 126 5.50 15.94 1.36
N GLU A 127 6.68 16.53 1.57
CA GLU A 127 6.85 17.73 2.43
C GLU A 127 6.04 18.93 1.94
N ASN A 128 5.96 19.12 0.61
CA ASN A 128 5.17 20.18 0.00
C ASN A 128 3.66 19.91 0.05
N LEU A 129 3.25 18.68 -0.26
CA LEU A 129 1.84 18.30 -0.36
C LEU A 129 1.16 18.04 0.99
N ARG A 130 1.93 17.61 2.00
CA ARG A 130 1.50 17.28 3.35
C ARG A 130 0.22 16.42 3.39
N PRO A 131 0.21 15.24 2.75
CA PRO A 131 -0.94 14.35 2.83
C PRO A 131 -1.19 13.88 4.26
N GLU A 132 -2.43 13.55 4.59
CA GLU A 132 -2.80 13.06 5.92
C GLU A 132 -2.23 11.66 6.18
N VAL A 133 -2.07 10.86 5.12
CA VAL A 133 -1.51 9.50 5.20
C VAL A 133 -0.46 9.29 4.11
N VAL A 134 0.66 8.67 4.48
CA VAL A 134 1.65 8.15 3.54
C VAL A 134 1.75 6.65 3.75
N SER A 135 1.52 5.90 2.68
CA SER A 135 1.64 4.45 2.71
C SER A 135 2.85 3.97 1.91
N PHE A 136 3.55 2.99 2.47
CA PHE A 136 4.66 2.33 1.80
C PHE A 136 4.31 0.88 1.46
N HIS A 137 4.96 0.38 0.41
CA HIS A 137 4.91 -1.02 0.03
C HIS A 137 6.35 -1.52 -0.17
N PHE A 138 6.60 -2.80 0.16
CA PHE A 138 7.93 -3.40 0.23
C PHE A 138 8.81 -2.84 1.36
N GLY A 139 8.22 -2.58 2.54
CA GLY A 139 8.94 -2.12 3.73
C GLY A 139 8.80 -0.62 3.98
N LEU A 140 9.89 0.02 4.39
CA LEU A 140 9.98 1.45 4.70
C LEU A 140 11.21 2.05 4.00
N PRO A 141 11.20 3.38 3.72
CA PRO A 141 12.39 4.06 3.23
C PRO A 141 13.46 4.14 4.33
N GLU A 142 14.65 4.62 3.98
CA GLU A 142 15.71 4.91 4.95
C GLU A 142 15.23 5.86 6.05
N GLN A 143 15.74 5.67 7.27
CA GLN A 143 15.29 6.39 8.46
C GLN A 143 15.28 7.92 8.28
N ALA A 144 16.30 8.49 7.62
CA ALA A 144 16.37 9.92 7.37
C ALA A 144 15.22 10.46 6.50
N LEU A 145 14.76 9.68 5.52
CA LEU A 145 13.59 10.03 4.70
C LEU A 145 12.29 9.81 5.48
N LEU A 146 12.22 8.73 6.26
CA LEU A 146 11.07 8.44 7.10
C LEU A 146 10.82 9.54 8.14
N ASP A 147 11.87 10.05 8.77
CA ASP A 147 11.79 11.14 9.75
C ASP A 147 11.29 12.44 9.12
N ARG A 148 11.72 12.73 7.88
CA ARG A 148 11.21 13.87 7.09
C ARG A 148 9.72 13.72 6.78
N VAL A 149 9.28 12.54 6.35
CA VAL A 149 7.84 12.27 6.15
C VAL A 149 7.07 12.44 7.46
N ARG A 150 7.58 11.93 8.59
CA ARG A 150 6.96 12.10 9.90
C ARG A 150 6.84 13.56 10.31
N ALA A 151 7.84 14.40 10.00
CA ALA A 151 7.83 15.83 10.31
C ALA A 151 6.71 16.60 9.56
N THR A 152 6.12 16.02 8.51
CA THR A 152 4.93 16.58 7.86
C THR A 152 3.65 16.41 8.68
N GLY A 153 3.66 15.55 9.70
CA GLY A 153 2.47 15.16 10.47
C GLY A 153 1.64 14.07 9.81
N ALA A 154 2.10 13.50 8.70
CA ALA A 154 1.43 12.38 8.04
C ALA A 154 1.44 11.13 8.94
N THR A 155 0.34 10.40 8.92
CA THR A 155 0.28 9.04 9.45
C THR A 155 1.00 8.10 8.49
N ILE A 156 1.94 7.29 8.99
CA ILE A 156 2.75 6.39 8.18
C ILE A 156 2.24 4.96 8.33
N ILE A 157 1.88 4.33 7.21
CA ILE A 157 1.45 2.92 7.20
C ILE A 157 2.24 2.12 6.17
N SER A 158 2.41 0.82 6.39
CA SER A 158 3.06 -0.05 5.40
C SER A 158 2.50 -1.47 5.41
N SER A 159 2.76 -2.20 4.32
CA SER A 159 2.28 -3.55 4.12
C SER A 159 3.21 -4.59 4.72
N ALA A 160 2.63 -5.53 5.46
CA ALA A 160 3.30 -6.72 5.98
C ALA A 160 2.58 -7.98 5.50
N THR A 161 3.35 -8.99 5.11
CA THR A 161 2.85 -10.30 4.67
C THR A 161 3.09 -11.40 5.71
N THR A 162 3.86 -11.09 6.75
CA THR A 162 4.17 -11.97 7.89
C THR A 162 4.09 -11.21 9.23
N VAL A 163 4.06 -11.95 10.34
CA VAL A 163 4.11 -11.35 11.69
C VAL A 163 5.45 -10.66 11.95
N GLU A 164 6.55 -11.24 11.46
CA GLU A 164 7.90 -10.68 11.62
C GLU A 164 8.01 -9.31 10.93
N GLU A 165 7.50 -9.19 9.71
CA GLU A 165 7.42 -7.91 9.00
C GLU A 165 6.57 -6.89 9.76
N ALA A 166 5.43 -7.29 10.32
CA ALA A 166 4.57 -6.39 11.08
C ALA A 166 5.25 -5.86 12.36
N LEU A 167 5.95 -6.72 13.09
CA LEU A 167 6.75 -6.34 14.26
C LEU A 167 7.88 -5.39 13.85
N TRP A 168 8.55 -5.67 12.74
CA TRP A 168 9.59 -4.80 12.20
C TRP A 168 9.02 -3.40 11.86
N LEU A 169 7.89 -3.33 11.17
CA LEU A 169 7.24 -2.06 10.83
C LEU A 169 6.85 -1.24 12.07
N GLU A 170 6.28 -1.89 13.09
CA GLU A 170 5.95 -1.22 14.36
C GLU A 170 7.21 -0.66 15.05
N GLN A 171 8.29 -1.43 15.11
CA GLN A 171 9.56 -1.01 15.72
C GLN A 171 10.22 0.15 14.98
N HIS A 172 9.98 0.27 13.67
CA HIS A 172 10.50 1.36 12.83
C HIS A 172 9.50 2.51 12.64
N GLY A 173 8.41 2.49 13.41
CA GLY A 173 7.53 3.65 13.59
C GLY A 173 6.35 3.74 12.62
N CYS A 174 5.89 2.65 12.02
CA CYS A 174 4.57 2.63 11.41
C CYS A 174 3.47 2.89 12.46
N ASP A 175 2.50 3.74 12.11
CA ASP A 175 1.36 4.06 12.95
C ASP A 175 0.21 3.05 12.79
N ALA A 176 0.18 2.30 11.68
CA ALA A 176 -0.67 1.14 11.46
C ALA A 176 -0.04 0.19 10.42
N VAL A 177 -0.41 -1.10 10.47
CA VAL A 177 0.11 -2.13 9.55
C VAL A 177 -0.99 -2.65 8.63
N ILE A 178 -0.70 -2.73 7.34
CA ILE A 178 -1.57 -3.37 6.34
C ILE A 178 -1.19 -4.85 6.26
N ALA A 179 -2.01 -5.72 6.85
CA ALA A 179 -1.85 -7.17 6.77
C ALA A 179 -2.31 -7.67 5.40
N MET A 180 -1.35 -7.98 4.53
CA MET A 180 -1.57 -8.44 3.17
C MET A 180 -1.45 -9.97 3.12
N GLY A 181 -2.60 -10.65 3.11
CA GLY A 181 -2.64 -12.10 2.97
C GLY A 181 -2.38 -12.57 1.54
N TYR A 182 -2.12 -13.86 1.39
CA TYR A 182 -1.84 -14.51 0.10
C TYR A 182 -2.89 -14.26 -0.99
N GLU A 183 -4.14 -14.00 -0.61
CA GLU A 183 -5.27 -13.77 -1.53
C GLU A 183 -5.30 -12.35 -2.12
N ALA A 184 -4.46 -11.43 -1.63
CA ALA A 184 -4.39 -10.09 -2.16
C ALA A 184 -3.84 -10.06 -3.60
N GLY A 185 -4.45 -9.23 -4.45
CA GLY A 185 -3.99 -9.02 -5.82
C GLY A 185 -2.79 -8.08 -5.91
N GLY A 186 -2.16 -8.01 -7.08
CA GLY A 186 -1.00 -7.14 -7.32
C GLY A 186 0.32 -7.73 -6.82
N HIS A 187 1.28 -6.86 -6.49
CA HIS A 187 2.58 -7.27 -5.99
C HIS A 187 2.49 -7.70 -4.53
N ARG A 188 3.20 -8.77 -4.17
CA ARG A 188 3.36 -9.19 -2.76
C ARG A 188 4.35 -8.27 -2.05
N GLY A 189 3.89 -7.61 -1.00
CA GLY A 189 4.70 -6.64 -0.23
C GLY A 189 5.79 -7.23 0.66
N LEU A 190 6.29 -8.43 0.37
CA LEU A 190 7.33 -9.12 1.15
C LEU A 190 8.67 -8.35 1.05
N PHE A 191 9.37 -8.16 2.16
CA PHE A 191 10.61 -7.37 2.20
C PHE A 191 11.70 -7.88 3.16
N LEU A 192 11.39 -8.72 4.16
CA LEU A 192 12.43 -9.31 5.03
C LEU A 192 13.00 -10.63 4.49
N SER A 193 12.32 -11.24 3.52
CA SER A 193 12.67 -12.53 2.93
C SER A 193 12.25 -12.57 1.47
N ASP A 194 12.78 -13.52 0.70
CA ASP A 194 12.32 -13.88 -0.64
C ASP A 194 11.50 -15.19 -0.65
N GLN A 195 11.32 -15.81 0.51
CA GLN A 195 10.67 -17.10 0.67
C GLN A 195 9.15 -16.97 0.60
N LEU A 196 8.60 -17.09 -0.61
CA LEU A 196 7.15 -16.95 -0.85
C LEU A 196 6.25 -17.88 -0.05
N HIS A 197 6.76 -19.02 0.42
CA HIS A 197 6.00 -20.03 1.17
C HIS A 197 5.73 -19.64 2.63
N THR A 198 6.36 -18.57 3.13
CA THR A 198 6.14 -18.05 4.50
C THR A 198 4.84 -17.25 4.62
N GLN A 199 4.25 -16.84 3.49
CA GLN A 199 2.99 -16.09 3.48
C GLN A 199 1.81 -16.99 3.79
N VAL A 200 0.89 -16.46 4.60
CA VAL A 200 -0.35 -17.15 4.96
C VAL A 200 -1.57 -16.38 4.45
N GLY A 201 -2.72 -17.05 4.40
CA GLY A 201 -3.97 -16.40 4.01
C GLY A 201 -4.42 -15.33 5.00
N THR A 202 -5.15 -14.34 4.52
CA THR A 202 -5.63 -13.16 5.28
C THR A 202 -6.34 -13.58 6.57
N PHE A 203 -7.13 -14.65 6.51
CA PHE A 203 -7.87 -15.17 7.66
C PHE A 203 -6.97 -15.62 8.82
N ALA A 204 -5.77 -16.12 8.52
CA ALA A 204 -4.77 -16.50 9.51
C ALA A 204 -3.84 -15.33 9.84
N LEU A 205 -3.46 -14.52 8.85
CA LEU A 205 -2.48 -13.44 9.02
C LEU A 205 -2.97 -12.33 9.95
N VAL A 206 -4.19 -11.83 9.72
CA VAL A 206 -4.75 -10.68 10.46
C VAL A 206 -4.78 -10.91 11.98
N PRO A 207 -5.35 -12.02 12.51
CA PRO A 207 -5.36 -12.24 13.95
C PRO A 207 -3.94 -12.42 14.52
N GLN A 208 -3.03 -13.09 13.79
CA GLN A 208 -1.66 -13.25 14.25
C GLN A 208 -0.92 -11.92 14.37
N ILE A 209 -1.07 -11.02 13.38
CA ILE A 209 -0.50 -9.68 13.46
C ILE A 209 -1.17 -8.88 14.58
N ALA A 210 -2.50 -8.90 14.67
CA ALA A 210 -3.25 -8.14 15.68
C ALA A 210 -2.93 -8.57 17.13
N ASP A 211 -2.55 -9.83 17.34
CA ASP A 211 -2.09 -10.33 18.64
C ASP A 211 -0.62 -9.95 18.92
N ALA A 212 0.19 -9.71 17.89
CA ALA A 212 1.63 -9.44 17.99
C ALA A 212 2.00 -7.95 18.06
N VAL A 213 1.24 -7.07 17.39
CA VAL A 213 1.50 -5.62 17.37
C VAL A 213 0.49 -4.85 18.22
N ARG A 214 0.84 -3.65 18.63
CA ARG A 214 -0.01 -2.72 19.40
C ARG A 214 -0.75 -1.75 18.49
N VAL A 215 -0.11 -1.38 17.38
CA VAL A 215 -0.70 -0.50 16.36
C VAL A 215 -1.92 -1.12 15.67
N PRO A 216 -2.85 -0.31 15.11
CA PRO A 216 -3.98 -0.84 14.37
C PRO A 216 -3.56 -1.69 13.15
N VAL A 217 -4.37 -2.71 12.85
CA VAL A 217 -4.14 -3.63 11.74
C VAL A 217 -5.24 -3.48 10.70
N ILE A 218 -4.85 -3.25 9.45
CA ILE A 218 -5.73 -3.07 8.30
C ILE A 218 -5.66 -4.36 7.48
N ALA A 219 -6.79 -5.04 7.29
CA ALA A 219 -6.83 -6.24 6.46
C ALA A 219 -6.87 -5.87 4.97
N ALA A 220 -5.88 -6.31 4.18
CA ALA A 220 -5.89 -6.21 2.73
C ALA A 220 -6.28 -7.55 2.11
N ARG A 221 -7.45 -7.58 1.45
CA ARG A 221 -8.00 -8.78 0.79
C ARG A 221 -8.80 -8.42 -0.46
N HIS A 222 -9.14 -9.43 -1.26
CA HIS A 222 -10.20 -9.31 -2.26
C HIS A 222 -11.55 -9.03 -1.54
N CYS A 223 -12.01 -7.77 -1.62
CA CYS A 223 -13.37 -7.27 -1.34
C CYS A 223 -14.17 -7.89 -0.17
N LEU A 224 -13.66 -7.88 1.07
CA LEU A 224 -14.51 -8.19 2.23
C LEU A 224 -14.11 -7.34 3.44
N PRO A 225 -15.06 -7.00 4.33
CA PRO A 225 -14.87 -6.01 5.38
C PRO A 225 -13.80 -6.39 6.41
N VAL A 226 -13.08 -5.36 6.88
CA VAL A 226 -12.12 -5.42 7.98
C VAL A 226 -12.86 -5.80 9.27
N LEU A 227 -12.40 -6.86 9.95
CA LEU A 227 -12.79 -7.17 11.31
C LEU A 227 -11.61 -6.82 12.23
N SER A 228 -11.72 -5.73 12.97
CA SER A 228 -10.81 -5.43 14.07
C SER A 228 -11.34 -6.08 15.36
N ARG A 229 -10.47 -6.79 16.06
CA ARG A 229 -10.73 -7.35 17.39
C ARG A 229 -10.18 -6.38 18.44
N SER A 230 -10.98 -6.07 19.46
CA SER A 230 -10.46 -5.49 20.70
C SER A 230 -9.94 -6.62 21.61
N GLN A 231 -8.90 -6.34 22.39
CA GLN A 231 -8.38 -7.30 23.37
C GLN A 231 -9.51 -7.70 24.35
N GLY A 232 -9.80 -9.00 24.42
CA GLY A 232 -10.64 -9.58 25.49
C GLY A 232 -11.93 -10.32 25.09
N GLN A 233 -12.33 -10.40 23.82
CA GLN A 233 -13.55 -11.14 23.44
C GLN A 233 -13.26 -12.54 22.86
N ARG A 234 -13.69 -13.58 23.61
CA ARG A 234 -13.68 -15.00 23.21
C ARG A 234 -14.45 -15.22 21.89
N PRO A 235 -14.09 -16.25 21.08
CA PRO A 235 -14.73 -16.49 19.80
C PRO A 235 -16.11 -17.13 20.01
N ALA A 236 -17.18 -16.34 19.93
CA ALA A 236 -18.53 -16.88 19.89
C ALA A 236 -19.37 -16.21 18.79
N GLN A 237 -19.85 -17.06 17.88
CA GLN A 237 -20.91 -16.88 16.89
C GLN A 237 -20.56 -16.11 15.61
N ARG A 238 -20.23 -16.92 14.59
CA ARG A 238 -20.14 -16.56 13.18
C ARG A 238 -21.54 -16.33 12.62
N GLY A 239 -21.90 -15.07 12.38
CA GLY A 239 -23.04 -14.70 11.53
C GLY A 239 -22.52 -14.06 10.25
N ALA A 240 -22.38 -14.84 9.18
CA ALA A 240 -22.03 -14.31 7.87
C ALA A 240 -23.26 -13.63 7.25
N ALA A 241 -23.26 -12.31 7.15
CA ALA A 241 -24.20 -11.59 6.29
C ALA A 241 -23.74 -11.76 4.83
N ARG A 242 -24.56 -12.44 4.01
CA ARG A 242 -24.39 -12.58 2.56
C ARG A 242 -24.63 -11.23 1.87
N CYS A 243 -23.81 -10.89 0.88
CA CYS A 243 -24.20 -9.98 -0.21
C CYS A 243 -24.16 -10.77 -1.53
N HIS A 244 -25.27 -10.75 -2.27
CA HIS A 244 -25.36 -11.21 -3.67
C HIS A 244 -24.70 -10.20 -4.60
N GLY A 245 -24.24 -10.69 -5.76
CA GLY A 245 -23.57 -9.91 -6.80
C GLY A 245 -24.48 -9.01 -7.62
#